data_AF-A0A8S8YYJ1-F1
#
_entry.id   AF-A0A8S8YYJ1-F1
#
_cell.length_a   1.000
_cell.length_b   1.000
_cell.length_c   1.000
_cell.angle_alpha   90.00
_cell.angle_beta   90.00
_cell.angle_gamma   90.00
#
_symmetry.space_group_name_H-M   'P 1'
#
loop_
_entity.id
_entity.type
_entity.pdbx_description
1 polymer ?
#
loop_
_entity_poly.entity_id
_entity_poly.type
_entity_poly.pdbx_seq_one_letter_code
_entity_poly.pdbx_strand_id
1 'polypeptide(L)'
;MALGHNLDDMAQSILMNFQKGEVERSIRLAPHTENPIDGIAPRIVPLRWIPEQEIHAHAICQGLPIHHGDCPHAPGAMRQQSRGIVAQMESMTPGARHGLLHSLDEIPQNSPRDREKSYGRDSKMRRVRRGDKQGSLSGLHDEEMASRDGLGGKK
;
A
#
# COMPACT_ATOMS: atom_id res chain seq x y z
N MET A 1 -17.41 -4.98 -6.58
CA MET A 1 -17.88 -6.24 -5.97
C MET A 1 -17.44 -6.28 -4.52
N ALA A 2 -18.38 -6.52 -3.60
CA ALA A 2 -18.06 -6.72 -2.19
C ALA A 2 -17.95 -8.23 -1.88
N LEU A 3 -16.91 -8.62 -1.15
CA LEU A 3 -16.67 -10.00 -0.73
C LEU A 3 -16.90 -10.14 0.77
N GLY A 4 -17.46 -11.27 1.19
CA GLY A 4 -17.73 -11.58 2.60
C GLY A 4 -16.53 -12.14 3.36
N HIS A 5 -15.29 -11.92 2.91
CA HIS A 5 -14.10 -12.43 3.61
C HIS A 5 -13.90 -11.69 4.93
N ASN A 6 -13.70 -12.47 5.98
CA ASN A 6 -13.47 -11.99 7.33
C ASN A 6 -11.97 -11.99 7.69
N LEU A 7 -11.64 -11.61 8.92
CA LEU A 7 -10.25 -11.58 9.39
C LEU A 7 -9.57 -12.96 9.34
N ASP A 8 -10.28 -14.02 9.72
CA ASP A 8 -9.76 -15.39 9.73
C ASP A 8 -9.41 -15.87 8.32
N ASP A 9 -10.27 -15.59 7.34
CA ASP A 9 -10.04 -15.87 5.92
C ASP A 9 -8.78 -15.19 5.39
N MET A 10 -8.56 -13.94 5.80
CA MET A 10 -7.40 -13.16 5.40
C MET A 10 -6.14 -13.71 6.07
N ALA A 11 -6.15 -13.93 7.37
CA ALA A 11 -5.03 -14.50 8.12
C ALA A 11 -4.60 -15.88 7.57
N GLN A 12 -5.56 -16.76 7.27
CA GLN A 12 -5.30 -18.05 6.63
C GLN A 12 -4.63 -17.88 5.27
N SER A 13 -5.14 -16.98 4.43
CA SER A 13 -4.61 -16.75 3.08
C SER A 13 -3.19 -16.17 3.12
N ILE A 14 -2.92 -15.27 4.08
CA ILE A 14 -1.59 -14.70 4.32
C ILE A 14 -0.62 -15.80 4.73
N LEU A 15 -1.00 -16.63 5.71
CA LEU A 15 -0.18 -17.74 6.17
C LEU A 15 0.11 -18.74 5.04
N MET A 16 -0.90 -19.11 4.26
CA MET A 16 -0.75 -20.02 3.12
C MET A 16 0.23 -19.46 2.06
N ASN A 17 0.14 -18.16 1.75
CA ASN A 17 1.05 -17.52 0.81
C ASN A 17 2.49 -17.49 1.36
N PHE A 18 2.67 -17.20 2.65
CA PHE A 18 4.00 -17.22 3.29
C PHE A 18 4.62 -18.61 3.31
N GLN A 19 3.86 -19.66 3.62
CA GLN A 19 4.33 -21.04 3.56
C GLN A 19 4.81 -21.44 2.16
N LYS A 20 4.27 -20.82 1.11
CA LYS A 20 4.68 -21.03 -0.29
C LYS A 20 5.77 -20.09 -0.77
N GLY A 21 6.21 -19.13 0.05
CA GLY A 21 7.13 -18.07 -0.36
C GLY A 21 6.52 -17.02 -1.32
N GLU A 22 5.20 -16.98 -1.46
CA GLU A 22 4.47 -16.13 -2.42
C GLU A 22 4.10 -14.76 -1.82
N VAL A 23 5.09 -14.00 -1.31
CA VAL A 23 4.84 -12.72 -0.62
C VAL A 23 4.19 -11.68 -1.53
N GLU A 24 4.58 -11.61 -2.81
CA GLU A 24 3.95 -10.70 -3.78
C GLU A 24 2.47 -11.02 -4.05
N ARG A 25 2.06 -12.27 -3.81
CA ARG A 25 0.64 -12.67 -3.92
C ARG A 25 -0.17 -12.13 -2.75
N SER A 26 0.42 -12.04 -1.57
CA SER A 26 -0.20 -11.43 -0.39
C SER A 26 -0.53 -9.95 -0.62
N ILE A 27 0.36 -9.16 -1.23
CA ILE A 27 0.12 -7.73 -1.52
C ILE A 27 -1.11 -7.51 -2.42
N ARG A 28 -1.47 -8.51 -3.23
CA ARG A 28 -2.63 -8.46 -4.14
C ARG A 28 -3.93 -8.99 -3.51
N LEU A 29 -3.91 -9.34 -2.22
CA LEU A 29 -5.14 -9.62 -1.49
C LEU A 29 -5.99 -8.34 -1.42
N ALA A 30 -7.30 -8.49 -1.61
CA ALA A 30 -8.22 -7.35 -1.57
C ALA A 30 -8.16 -6.67 -0.18
N PRO A 31 -8.40 -5.34 -0.09
CA PRO A 31 -9.16 -4.50 -1.02
C PRO A 31 -8.34 -3.85 -2.14
N HIS A 32 -8.95 -3.73 -3.32
CA HIS A 32 -8.37 -3.07 -4.50
C HIS A 32 -8.96 -1.68 -4.69
N THR A 33 -8.83 -0.81 -3.68
CA THR A 33 -9.46 0.52 -3.67
C THR A 33 -8.62 1.62 -4.31
N GLU A 34 -7.28 1.47 -4.33
CA GLU A 34 -6.38 2.56 -4.73
C GLU A 34 -6.13 2.62 -6.25
N ASN A 35 -6.08 1.46 -6.92
CA ASN A 35 -5.76 1.35 -8.34
C ASN A 35 -6.81 0.49 -9.07
N PRO A 36 -8.02 1.02 -9.30
CA PRO A 36 -9.03 0.31 -10.08
C PRO A 36 -8.56 0.12 -11.53
N ILE A 37 -8.83 -1.06 -12.08
CA ILE A 37 -8.52 -1.39 -13.47
C ILE A 37 -9.78 -1.13 -14.30
N ASP A 38 -9.64 -0.39 -15.40
CA ASP A 38 -10.77 -0.05 -16.26
C ASP A 38 -11.43 -1.32 -16.83
N GLY A 39 -12.77 -1.32 -16.89
CA GLY A 39 -13.56 -2.50 -17.28
C GLY A 39 -13.63 -3.64 -16.25
N ILE A 40 -12.94 -3.54 -15.10
CA ILE A 40 -12.99 -4.55 -14.02
C ILE A 40 -13.54 -3.93 -12.74
N ALA A 41 -14.65 -4.47 -12.22
CA ALA A 41 -15.20 -4.00 -10.96
C ALA A 41 -14.21 -4.26 -9.80
N PRO A 42 -13.87 -3.24 -8.99
CA PRO A 42 -12.94 -3.40 -7.88
C PRO A 42 -13.52 -4.35 -6.83
N ARG A 43 -12.65 -5.16 -6.22
CA ARG A 43 -13.01 -6.06 -5.12
C ARG A 43 -12.72 -5.37 -3.79
N ILE A 44 -13.76 -5.24 -2.97
CA ILE A 44 -13.66 -4.73 -1.60
C ILE A 44 -14.00 -5.83 -0.60
N VAL A 45 -13.43 -5.76 0.59
CA VAL A 45 -13.64 -6.74 1.67
C VAL A 45 -14.04 -5.96 2.92
N PRO A 46 -15.33 -5.67 3.12
CA PRO A 46 -15.78 -4.82 4.24
C PRO A 46 -15.51 -5.43 5.61
N LEU A 47 -15.54 -6.76 5.72
CA LEU A 47 -15.38 -7.51 6.97
C LEU A 47 -13.91 -7.89 7.27
N ARG A 48 -12.96 -7.33 6.51
CA ARG A 48 -11.53 -7.70 6.55
C ARG A 48 -10.91 -7.69 7.94
N TRP A 49 -11.40 -6.83 8.84
CA TRP A 49 -10.85 -6.62 10.19
C TRP A 49 -11.65 -7.30 11.30
N ILE A 50 -12.77 -7.96 10.96
CA ILE A 50 -13.70 -8.52 11.93
C ILE A 50 -13.51 -10.05 12.00
N PRO A 51 -13.29 -10.63 13.19
CA PRO A 51 -13.24 -12.08 13.40
C PRO A 51 -14.52 -12.79 12.96
N GLU A 52 -14.37 -14.04 12.48
CA GLU A 52 -15.49 -14.90 12.11
C GLU A 52 -16.49 -15.09 13.27
N GLN A 53 -15.99 -15.25 14.50
CA GLN A 53 -16.81 -15.42 15.69
C GLN A 53 -17.70 -14.21 15.98
N GLU A 54 -17.21 -12.99 15.75
CA GLU A 54 -18.00 -11.77 15.95
C GLU A 54 -19.08 -11.61 14.88
N ILE A 55 -18.74 -11.92 13.63
CA ILE A 55 -19.71 -11.94 12.52
C ILE A 55 -20.80 -12.98 12.78
N HIS A 56 -20.40 -14.17 13.24
CA HIS A 56 -21.32 -15.25 13.57
C HIS A 56 -22.24 -14.85 14.74
N ALA A 57 -21.69 -14.28 15.81
CA ALA A 57 -22.47 -13.78 16.94
C ALA A 57 -23.47 -12.70 16.50
N HIS A 58 -23.04 -11.76 15.66
CA HIS A 58 -23.92 -10.73 15.09
C HIS A 58 -25.07 -11.34 14.27
N ALA A 59 -24.76 -12.32 13.41
CA ALA A 59 -25.76 -12.99 12.59
C ALA A 59 -26.83 -13.71 13.44
N ILE A 60 -26.41 -14.37 14.52
CA ILE A 60 -27.34 -14.98 15.49
C ILE A 60 -28.22 -13.91 16.15
N CYS A 61 -27.62 -12.83 16.68
CA CYS A 61 -28.36 -11.76 17.36
C CYS A 61 -29.39 -11.06 16.45
N GLN A 62 -29.10 -10.96 15.16
CA GLN A 62 -29.99 -10.36 14.16
C GLN A 62 -30.97 -11.36 13.55
N GLY A 63 -30.90 -12.65 13.92
CA GLY A 63 -31.77 -13.69 13.35
C GLY A 63 -31.55 -13.90 11.85
N LEU A 64 -30.33 -13.66 11.35
CA LEU A 64 -30.01 -13.85 9.94
C LEU A 64 -29.94 -15.35 9.61
N PRO A 65 -30.40 -15.78 8.42
CA PRO A 65 -30.30 -17.18 8.01
C PRO A 65 -28.84 -17.57 7.79
N ILE A 66 -28.38 -18.61 8.50
CA ILE A 66 -27.01 -19.17 8.37
C ILE A 66 -27.12 -20.59 7.81
N HIS A 67 -26.34 -20.88 6.77
CA HIS A 67 -26.19 -22.22 6.24
C HIS A 67 -24.91 -22.86 6.80
N HIS A 68 -25.05 -23.98 7.51
CA HIS A 68 -23.94 -24.68 8.17
C HIS A 68 -23.32 -25.83 7.34
N GLY A 69 -23.83 -26.10 6.13
CA GLY A 69 -23.32 -27.19 5.31
C GLY A 69 -21.93 -26.89 4.77
N ASP A 70 -21.00 -27.81 4.99
CA ASP A 70 -19.66 -27.78 4.39
C ASP A 70 -19.71 -28.30 2.94
N CYS A 71 -18.77 -27.84 2.12
CA CYS A 71 -18.61 -28.37 0.76
C CYS A 71 -18.12 -29.83 0.82
N PRO A 72 -18.75 -30.78 0.10
CA PRO A 72 -18.34 -32.19 0.08
C PRO A 72 -16.87 -32.41 -0.36
N HIS A 73 -16.30 -31.47 -1.11
CA HIS A 73 -14.92 -31.52 -1.61
C HIS A 73 -13.91 -30.72 -0.78
N ALA A 74 -14.35 -30.12 0.34
CA ALA A 74 -13.46 -29.39 1.25
C ALA A 74 -12.49 -30.27 2.09
N PRO A 75 -12.78 -31.55 2.42
CA PRO A 75 -11.88 -32.36 3.23
C PRO A 75 -10.49 -32.53 2.61
N GLY A 76 -9.44 -32.44 3.44
CA GLY A 76 -8.04 -32.58 3.00
C GLY A 76 -7.42 -31.33 2.36
N ALA A 77 -8.18 -30.24 2.22
CA ALA A 77 -7.64 -28.99 1.67
C ALA A 77 -6.61 -28.35 2.61
N MET A 78 -5.53 -27.81 2.05
CA MET A 78 -4.49 -27.05 2.78
C MET A 78 -5.08 -25.96 3.68
N ARG A 79 -6.18 -25.33 3.24
CA ARG A 79 -6.88 -24.28 4.00
C ARG A 79 -7.37 -24.78 5.37
N GLN A 80 -7.77 -26.05 5.49
CA GLN A 80 -8.20 -26.62 6.76
C GLN A 80 -7.05 -26.72 7.77
N GLN A 81 -5.85 -27.08 7.31
CA GLN A 81 -4.66 -27.09 8.15
C GLN A 81 -4.27 -25.67 8.59
N SER A 82 -4.27 -24.72 7.65
CA SER A 82 -3.98 -23.32 7.95
C SER A 82 -4.98 -22.71 8.95
N ARG A 83 -6.28 -23.08 8.86
CA ARG A 83 -7.29 -22.67 9.84
C ARG A 83 -6.93 -23.13 11.26
N GLY A 84 -6.52 -24.39 11.42
CA GLY A 84 -6.09 -24.93 12.70
C GLY A 84 -4.88 -24.20 13.28
N ILE A 85 -3.88 -23.91 12.44
CA ILE A 85 -2.67 -23.18 12.85
C ILE A 85 -3.01 -21.74 13.27
N VAL A 86 -3.80 -21.03 12.47
CA VAL A 86 -4.21 -19.64 12.79
C VAL A 86 -5.01 -19.60 14.10
N ALA A 87 -5.93 -20.54 14.30
CA ALA A 87 -6.68 -20.64 15.55
C ALA A 87 -5.77 -20.91 16.76
N GLN A 88 -4.77 -21.78 16.60
CA GLN A 88 -3.78 -22.05 17.65
C GLN A 88 -2.94 -20.81 17.97
N MET A 89 -2.44 -20.10 16.94
CA MET A 89 -1.69 -18.85 17.12
C MET A 89 -2.50 -17.82 17.90
N GLU A 90 -3.77 -17.63 17.53
CA GLU A 90 -4.67 -16.71 18.22
C GLU A 90 -4.89 -17.11 19.69
N SER A 91 -5.06 -18.42 19.96
CA SER A 91 -5.25 -18.92 21.32
C SER A 91 -4.03 -18.69 22.23
N MET A 92 -2.82 -18.74 21.66
CA MET A 92 -1.58 -18.50 22.38
C MET A 92 -1.26 -17.01 22.51
N THR A 93 -1.63 -16.22 21.50
CA THR A 93 -1.34 -14.79 21.42
C THR A 93 -2.57 -14.08 20.86
N PRO A 94 -3.43 -13.51 21.74
CA PRO A 94 -4.59 -12.75 21.30
C PRO A 94 -4.18 -11.62 20.35
N GLY A 95 -4.86 -11.51 19.20
CA GLY A 95 -4.52 -10.55 18.16
C GLY A 95 -3.47 -11.04 17.14
N ALA A 96 -3.06 -12.30 17.18
CA ALA A 96 -2.19 -12.88 16.15
C ALA A 96 -2.77 -12.75 14.74
N ARG A 97 -4.10 -12.93 14.58
CA ARG A 97 -4.79 -12.73 13.29
C ARG A 97 -4.67 -11.29 12.78
N HIS A 98 -4.88 -10.31 13.66
CA HIS A 98 -4.69 -8.89 13.34
C HIS A 98 -3.23 -8.58 13.02
N GLY A 99 -2.28 -9.15 13.76
CA GLY A 99 -0.84 -8.99 13.51
C GLY A 99 -0.44 -9.50 12.13
N LEU A 100 -0.94 -10.68 11.71
CA LEU A 100 -0.73 -11.20 10.36
C LEU A 100 -1.29 -10.25 9.30
N LEU A 101 -2.50 -9.74 9.50
CA LEU A 101 -3.11 -8.81 8.56
C LEU A 101 -2.34 -7.48 8.47
N HIS A 102 -1.96 -6.92 9.62
CA HIS A 102 -1.19 -5.69 9.72
C HIS A 102 0.18 -5.83 9.04
N SER A 103 0.84 -6.99 9.18
CA SER A 103 2.12 -7.23 8.52
C SER A 103 2.04 -7.08 7.00
N LEU A 104 0.89 -7.42 6.42
CA LEU A 104 0.64 -7.31 4.99
C LEU A 104 0.48 -5.86 4.53
N ASP A 105 -0.17 -5.03 5.32
CA ASP A 105 -0.34 -3.61 4.99
C ASP A 105 0.99 -2.84 5.10
N GLU A 106 1.92 -3.32 5.94
CA GLU A 106 3.27 -2.75 6.12
C GLU A 106 4.29 -3.15 5.04
N ILE A 107 4.16 -4.35 4.45
CA ILE A 107 5.12 -4.86 3.45
C ILE A 107 5.23 -3.95 2.21
N PRO A 108 4.13 -3.48 1.59
CA PRO A 108 4.18 -2.55 0.46
C PRO A 108 4.93 -1.26 0.78
N GLN A 109 4.71 -0.68 1.98
CA GLN A 109 5.32 0.59 2.39
C GLN A 109 6.84 0.52 2.48
N ASN A 110 7.40 -0.68 2.71
CA ASN A 110 8.83 -0.88 2.94
C ASN A 110 9.59 -1.39 1.71
N SER A 111 8.89 -1.69 0.60
CA SER A 111 9.48 -2.20 -0.63
C SER A 111 10.34 -1.15 -1.36
N PRO A 112 11.54 -1.50 -1.88
CA PRO A 112 12.44 -0.57 -2.57
C PRO A 112 11.79 0.19 -3.75
N ARG A 113 10.82 -0.42 -4.45
CA ARG A 113 10.09 0.19 -5.57
C ARG A 113 9.25 1.41 -5.17
N ASP A 114 8.81 1.49 -3.91
CA ASP A 114 8.05 2.65 -3.41
C ASP A 114 8.96 3.68 -2.71
N ARG A 115 10.18 3.31 -2.29
CA ARG A 115 11.21 4.27 -1.85
C ARG A 115 11.63 5.23 -2.98
N GLU A 116 11.71 4.76 -4.22
CA GLU A 116 12.01 5.63 -5.38
C GLU A 116 10.92 6.68 -5.66
N LYS A 117 9.64 6.36 -5.43
CA LYS A 117 8.53 7.32 -5.56
C LYS A 117 8.51 8.38 -4.46
N SER A 118 9.06 8.06 -3.29
CA SER A 118 9.23 9.01 -2.17
C SER A 118 10.33 10.03 -2.45
N TYR A 119 11.51 9.57 -2.88
CA TYR A 119 12.65 10.45 -3.24
C TYR A 119 12.44 11.23 -4.55
N GLY A 120 11.63 10.71 -5.49
CA GLY A 120 11.29 11.39 -6.76
C GLY A 120 10.36 12.59 -6.62
N ARG A 121 9.68 12.77 -5.47
CA ARG A 121 8.87 13.97 -5.19
C ARG A 121 9.73 15.16 -4.71
N ASP A 122 10.86 14.90 -4.07
CA ASP A 122 11.70 15.94 -3.48
C ASP A 122 12.54 16.69 -4.53
N SER A 123 12.86 16.03 -5.65
CA SER A 123 13.59 16.64 -6.77
C SER A 123 12.71 17.59 -7.63
N LYS A 124 11.38 17.43 -7.63
CA LYS A 124 10.47 18.39 -8.28
C LYS A 124 10.20 19.63 -7.42
N MET A 125 10.26 19.54 -6.09
CA MET A 125 10.14 20.70 -5.20
C MET A 125 11.39 21.61 -5.24
N ARG A 126 12.57 21.06 -5.59
CA ARG A 126 13.82 21.83 -5.67
C ARG A 126 13.95 22.71 -6.92
N ARG A 127 13.16 22.49 -7.99
CA ARG A 127 13.13 23.38 -9.17
C ARG A 127 12.19 24.57 -9.04
N VAL A 128 11.17 24.49 -8.19
CA VAL A 128 10.18 25.58 -8.03
C VAL A 128 10.68 26.67 -7.06
N ARG A 129 11.80 26.45 -6.34
CA ARG A 129 12.42 27.45 -5.46
C ARG A 129 13.60 28.23 -6.09
N ARG A 130 13.67 28.31 -7.43
CA ARG A 130 14.58 29.20 -8.17
C ARG A 130 13.87 29.94 -9.32
N GLY A 131 12.64 30.38 -9.07
CA GLY A 131 11.97 31.39 -9.88
C GLY A 131 11.35 32.42 -8.94
N ASP A 132 11.62 33.69 -9.22
CA ASP A 132 10.87 34.87 -8.74
C ASP A 132 11.22 35.47 -7.37
N LYS A 133 12.35 36.20 -7.32
CA LYS A 133 12.54 37.54 -6.69
C LYS A 133 13.85 38.12 -7.29
N GLN A 134 13.99 39.31 -7.87
CA GLN A 134 13.19 40.54 -7.99
C GLN A 134 13.55 41.23 -9.32
N GLY A 135 12.58 41.89 -9.96
CA GLY A 135 12.85 43.03 -10.83
C GLY A 135 12.56 44.33 -10.07
N SER A 136 13.49 45.27 -10.03
CA SER A 136 13.21 46.72 -10.02
C SER A 136 14.47 47.52 -10.39
N LEU A 137 14.21 48.57 -11.17
CA LEU A 137 15.10 49.50 -11.85
C LEU A 137 15.84 50.48 -10.91
N SER A 138 17.08 50.82 -11.28
CA SER A 138 17.73 52.17 -11.30
C SER A 138 19.24 51.94 -11.46
N GLY A 139 20.02 52.48 -12.41
CA GLY A 139 20.01 53.81 -13.01
C GLY A 139 21.24 54.60 -12.50
N LEU A 140 22.22 54.84 -13.40
CA LEU A 140 23.12 56.00 -13.49
C LEU A 140 24.52 56.02 -12.76
N HIS A 141 25.55 56.20 -13.60
CA HIS A 141 26.90 56.83 -13.40
C HIS A 141 27.93 56.05 -12.54
N ASP A 142 29.19 55.85 -12.93
CA ASP A 142 30.20 56.84 -13.34
C ASP A 142 31.20 56.34 -14.40
N GLU A 143 31.67 57.29 -15.22
CA GLU A 143 32.89 57.24 -16.03
C GLU A 143 34.13 57.41 -15.13
N GLU A 144 35.18 56.60 -15.30
CA GLU A 144 36.55 57.16 -15.35
C GLU A 144 37.59 56.16 -15.94
N MET A 145 38.20 56.61 -17.04
CA MET A 145 39.59 56.44 -17.46
C MET A 145 40.34 55.12 -17.18
N ALA A 146 40.53 54.35 -18.25
CA ALA A 146 41.85 53.86 -18.63
C ALA A 146 42.03 54.00 -20.15
N SER A 147 42.72 55.08 -20.53
CA SER A 147 43.16 55.36 -21.89
C SER A 147 44.57 54.78 -22.10
N ARG A 148 44.89 54.46 -23.37
CA ARG A 148 46.22 54.11 -23.95
C ARG A 148 46.59 52.63 -23.82
N ASP A 149 46.93 51.87 -24.87
CA ASP A 149 47.44 52.11 -26.23
C ASP A 149 46.80 51.05 -27.17
N GLY A 150 46.56 51.20 -28.47
CA GLY A 150 47.36 51.84 -29.51
C GLY A 150 47.76 50.80 -30.56
N LEU A 151 47.01 50.78 -31.68
CA LEU A 151 47.46 50.52 -33.07
C LEU A 151 47.89 49.11 -33.55
N GLY A 152 47.31 48.75 -34.72
CA GLY A 152 47.88 47.88 -35.77
C GLY A 152 47.23 46.49 -35.85
N GLY A 153 46.69 45.98 -36.96
CA GLY A 153 46.84 46.34 -38.36
C GLY A 153 47.29 45.13 -39.19
N LYS A 154 46.37 44.60 -40.02
CA LYS A 154 46.58 43.78 -41.23
C LYS A 154 47.07 42.32 -41.14
N LYS A 155 46.29 41.51 -41.88
CA LYS A 155 46.53 40.18 -42.50
C LYS A 155 46.31 38.94 -41.65
#